data_AF-A0A3D0NTB4-F1
#
_entry.id   AF-A0A3D0NTB4-F1
#
_cell.length_a   1.000
_cell.length_b   1.000
_cell.length_c   1.000
_cell.angle_alpha   90.00
_cell.angle_beta   90.00
_cell.angle_gamma   90.00
#
_symmetry.space_group_name_H-M   'P 1'
#
loop_
_entity.id
_entity.type
_entity.pdbx_description
1 polymer ?
#
loop_
_entity_poly.entity_id
_entity_poly.type
_entity_poly.pdbx_seq_one_letter_code
_entity_poly.pdbx_strand_id
1 'polypeptide(L)'
;MNAIRELRKTTNMSQSRFATYLGIPVANIQHWEQGVSSPPNYLVSLISRVMRSDGYIQNELRPEQIDAIRQMQATLAIEDLLLSDSEISGIADVVTGTISREEFQRKLKENYSRDGKHR
;
A
#
# COMPACT_ATOMS: atom_id res chain seq x y z
N MET A 1 -5.85 -23.50 6.83
CA MET A 1 -5.38 -22.10 6.74
C MET A 1 -6.47 -21.20 7.29
N ASN A 2 -6.15 -20.23 8.17
CA ASN A 2 -7.14 -19.35 8.79
C ASN A 2 -6.93 -17.91 8.29
N ALA A 3 -7.98 -17.28 7.76
CA ALA A 3 -7.93 -15.91 7.21
C ALA A 3 -7.39 -14.86 8.20
N ILE A 4 -7.71 -14.96 9.49
CA ILE A 4 -7.19 -14.06 10.54
C ILE A 4 -5.67 -14.19 10.67
N ARG A 5 -5.14 -15.42 10.60
CA ARG A 5 -3.69 -15.66 10.66
C ARG A 5 -2.98 -15.02 9.48
N GLU A 6 -3.54 -15.14 8.28
CA GLU A 6 -2.95 -14.58 7.07
C GLU A 6 -2.95 -13.05 7.13
N LEU A 7 -4.09 -12.43 7.50
CA LEU A 7 -4.15 -10.98 7.72
C LEU A 7 -3.13 -10.50 8.77
N ARG A 8 -2.99 -11.20 9.91
CA ARG A 8 -1.97 -10.81 10.89
C ARG A 8 -0.57 -10.88 10.32
N LYS A 9 -0.24 -11.92 9.54
CA LYS A 9 1.10 -12.09 8.99
C LYS A 9 1.50 -10.98 8.02
N THR A 10 0.56 -10.37 7.28
CA THR A 10 0.88 -9.23 6.41
C THR A 10 1.36 -8.00 7.18
N THR A 11 1.00 -7.87 8.47
CA THR A 11 1.42 -6.77 9.33
C THR A 11 2.75 -7.00 10.07
N ASN A 12 3.30 -8.22 10.00
CA ASN A 12 4.44 -8.66 10.83
C ASN A 12 4.21 -8.51 12.36
N MET A 13 2.94 -8.53 12.82
CA MET A 13 2.60 -8.44 14.24
C MET A 13 2.55 -9.81 14.91
N SER A 14 2.93 -9.84 16.20
CA SER A 14 2.59 -10.96 17.09
C SER A 14 1.08 -11.04 17.32
N GLN A 15 0.57 -12.18 17.79
CA GLN A 15 -0.85 -12.33 18.13
C GLN A 15 -1.33 -11.30 19.16
N SER A 16 -0.51 -11.01 20.19
CA SER A 16 -0.83 -10.01 21.20
C SER A 16 -0.89 -8.60 20.63
N ARG A 17 0.09 -8.21 19.80
CA ARG A 17 0.12 -6.88 19.18
C ARG A 17 -1.05 -6.67 18.22
N PHE A 18 -1.38 -7.70 17.45
CA PHE A 18 -2.53 -7.69 16.53
C PHE A 18 -3.86 -7.59 17.27
N ALA A 19 -3.99 -8.31 18.40
CA ALA A 19 -5.15 -8.25 19.28
C ALA A 19 -5.35 -6.83 19.84
N THR A 20 -4.28 -6.23 20.38
CA THR A 20 -4.29 -4.84 20.88
C THR A 20 -4.64 -3.84 19.77
N TYR A 21 -4.05 -3.99 18.59
CA TYR A 21 -4.32 -3.12 17.43
C TYR A 21 -5.80 -3.13 17.04
N LEU A 22 -6.46 -4.30 17.05
CA LEU A 22 -7.88 -4.44 16.72
C LEU A 22 -8.83 -4.16 17.90
N GLY A 23 -8.31 -4.00 19.12
CA GLY A 23 -9.13 -3.93 20.33
C GLY A 23 -9.88 -5.23 20.66
N ILE A 24 -9.33 -6.39 20.27
CA ILE A 24 -9.93 -7.71 20.47
C ILE A 24 -9.15 -8.47 21.55
N PRO A 25 -9.79 -9.26 22.43
CA PRO A 25 -9.08 -10.12 23.37
C PRO A 25 -8.11 -11.08 22.66
N VAL A 26 -6.88 -11.18 23.15
CA VAL A 26 -5.85 -12.05 22.55
C VAL A 26 -6.28 -13.52 22.46
N ALA A 27 -7.06 -14.00 23.43
CA ALA A 27 -7.62 -15.34 23.45
C ALA A 27 -8.49 -15.63 22.22
N ASN A 28 -9.25 -14.64 21.72
CA ASN A 28 -10.07 -14.81 20.52
C ASN A 28 -9.19 -14.98 19.29
N ILE A 29 -8.15 -14.15 19.13
CA ILE A 29 -7.18 -14.29 18.02
C ILE A 29 -6.54 -15.68 18.07
N GLN A 30 -6.12 -16.15 19.24
CA GLN A 30 -5.53 -17.48 19.41
C GLN A 30 -6.50 -18.60 19.03
N HIS A 31 -7.71 -18.59 19.58
CA HIS A 31 -8.72 -19.60 19.30
C HIS A 31 -9.11 -19.64 17.83
N TRP A 32 -9.27 -18.47 17.20
CA TRP A 32 -9.54 -18.40 15.76
C TRP A 32 -8.38 -19.02 15.00
N GLU A 33 -7.16 -18.52 15.18
CA GLU A 33 -6.00 -19.03 14.44
C GLU A 33 -5.74 -20.53 14.63
N GLN A 34 -6.02 -21.08 15.82
CA GLN A 34 -5.90 -22.51 16.12
C GLN A 34 -7.07 -23.35 15.59
N GLY A 35 -8.17 -22.72 15.16
CA GLY A 35 -9.38 -23.41 14.69
C GLY A 35 -10.29 -23.92 15.81
N VAL A 36 -10.09 -23.46 17.05
CA VAL A 36 -10.94 -23.78 18.22
C VAL A 36 -12.32 -23.15 18.08
N SER A 37 -12.39 -21.97 17.46
CA SER A 37 -13.64 -21.30 17.12
C SER A 37 -13.49 -20.54 15.81
N SER A 38 -14.61 -20.09 15.24
CA SER A 38 -14.62 -19.26 14.04
C SER A 38 -14.91 -17.80 14.40
N PRO A 39 -14.23 -16.83 13.77
CA PRO A 39 -14.64 -15.43 13.88
C PRO A 39 -16.02 -15.24 13.25
N PRO A 40 -16.79 -14.22 13.66
CA PRO A 40 -18.01 -13.83 12.96
C PRO A 40 -17.74 -13.61 11.46
N ASN A 41 -18.70 -13.98 10.60
CA ASN A 41 -18.53 -13.94 9.14
C ASN A 41 -18.11 -12.57 8.60
N TYR A 42 -18.55 -11.48 9.23
CA TYR A 42 -18.22 -10.10 8.84
C TYR A 42 -16.86 -9.61 9.35
N LEU A 43 -16.24 -10.32 10.30
CA LEU A 43 -15.09 -9.77 11.01
C LEU A 43 -13.84 -9.71 10.13
N VAL A 44 -13.66 -10.70 9.25
CA VAL A 44 -12.53 -10.73 8.30
C VAL A 44 -12.60 -9.52 7.36
N SER A 45 -13.77 -9.18 6.82
CA SER A 45 -13.92 -8.03 5.93
C SER A 45 -13.73 -6.70 6.68
N LEU A 46 -14.20 -6.61 7.93
CA LEU A 46 -13.98 -5.45 8.79
C LEU A 46 -12.49 -5.22 9.06
N ILE A 47 -11.76 -6.28 9.46
CA ILE A 47 -10.31 -6.21 9.72
C ILE A 47 -9.57 -5.78 8.45
N SER A 48 -9.88 -6.38 7.30
CA SER A 48 -9.28 -6.00 6.02
C SER A 48 -9.50 -4.52 5.68
N ARG A 49 -10.70 -3.98 5.97
CA ARG A 49 -11.00 -2.56 5.74
C ARG A 49 -10.19 -1.64 6.66
N VAL A 50 -10.08 -1.97 7.94
CA VAL A 50 -9.27 -1.21 8.91
C VAL A 50 -7.80 -1.23 8.49
N MET A 51 -7.27 -2.43 8.20
CA MET A 51 -5.87 -2.59 7.76
C MET A 51 -5.55 -1.86 6.45
N ARG A 52 -6.50 -1.77 5.53
CA ARG A 52 -6.36 -0.94 4.32
C ARG A 52 -6.33 0.55 4.64
N SER A 53 -7.21 1.00 5.52
CA SER A 53 -7.23 2.40 5.99
C SER A 53 -5.92 2.79 6.66
N ASP A 54 -5.33 1.87 7.42
CA ASP A 54 -4.11 2.09 8.19
C ASP A 54 -2.83 1.80 7.38
N GLY A 55 -2.95 1.46 6.09
CA GLY A 55 -1.82 1.27 5.16
C GLY A 55 -1.09 -0.06 5.26
N TYR A 56 -1.60 -1.04 6.04
CA TYR A 56 -1.03 -2.39 6.12
C TYR A 56 -1.37 -3.26 4.91
N ILE A 57 -2.44 -2.93 4.21
CA ILE A 57 -2.83 -3.57 2.95
C ILE A 57 -2.88 -2.48 1.90
N GLN A 58 -1.94 -2.51 0.96
CA GLN A 58 -1.97 -1.61 -0.19
C GLN A 58 -3.16 -1.96 -1.08
N ASN A 59 -3.81 -0.95 -1.64
CA ASN A 59 -4.74 -1.20 -2.74
C ASN A 59 -3.93 -1.80 -3.89
N GLU A 60 -4.25 -3.02 -4.30
CA GLU A 60 -3.76 -3.53 -5.58
C GLU A 60 -4.20 -2.53 -6.65
N LEU A 61 -3.21 -1.98 -7.37
CA LEU A 61 -3.48 -1.15 -8.53
C LEU A 61 -4.32 -1.97 -9.49
N ARG A 62 -5.45 -1.42 -9.96
CA ARG A 62 -6.23 -2.10 -10.99
C ARG A 62 -5.36 -2.26 -12.24
N PRO A 63 -5.60 -3.29 -13.07
CA PRO A 63 -4.82 -3.50 -14.30
C PRO A 63 -4.71 -2.24 -15.17
N GLU A 64 -5.78 -1.47 -15.28
CA GLU A 64 -5.79 -0.21 -16.05
C GLU A 64 -4.83 0.84 -15.47
N GLN A 65 -4.69 0.87 -14.14
CA GLN A 65 -3.77 1.78 -13.45
C GLN A 65 -2.32 1.34 -13.66
N ILE A 66 -2.04 0.03 -13.69
CA ILE A 66 -0.72 -0.52 -14.00
C ILE A 66 -0.33 -0.20 -15.44
N ASP A 67 -1.26 -0.37 -16.38
CA ASP A 67 -1.02 -0.09 -17.79
C ASP A 67 -0.80 1.40 -18.05
N ALA A 68 -1.54 2.28 -17.37
CA ALA A 68 -1.29 3.72 -17.43
C ALA A 68 0.11 4.10 -16.91
N ILE A 69 0.57 3.48 -15.82
CA ILE A 69 1.94 3.69 -15.28
C ILE A 69 2.99 3.22 -16.29
N ARG A 70 2.82 2.03 -16.87
CA ARG A 70 3.74 1.47 -17.87
C ARG A 70 3.81 2.32 -19.14
N GLN A 71 2.66 2.77 -19.65
CA GLN A 71 2.61 3.66 -20.81
C GLN A 71 3.32 4.98 -20.52
N MET A 72 3.08 5.56 -19.34
CA MET A 72 3.73 6.80 -18.93
C MET A 72 5.24 6.63 -18.79
N GLN A 73 5.71 5.53 -18.19
CA GLN A 73 7.14 5.19 -18.14
C GLN A 73 7.74 5.05 -19.54
N ALA A 74 7.04 4.40 -20.47
CA ALA A 74 7.50 4.25 -21.85
C ALA A 74 7.59 5.61 -22.58
N THR A 75 6.62 6.49 -22.39
CA THR A 75 6.65 7.85 -22.96
C THR A 75 7.80 8.68 -22.39
N LEU A 76 8.03 8.64 -21.07
CA LEU A 76 9.08 9.41 -20.42
C LEU A 76 10.49 8.89 -20.81
N ALA A 77 10.64 7.59 -21.04
CA ALA A 77 11.87 7.01 -21.56
C ALA A 77 12.16 7.41 -23.02
N ILE A 78 11.12 7.61 -23.85
CA ILE A 78 11.28 8.13 -25.22
C ILE A 78 11.77 9.58 -25.20
N GLU A 79 11.42 10.35 -24.17
CA GLU A 79 11.82 11.75 -24.00
C GLU A 79 13.17 11.94 -23.26
N ASP A 80 13.93 10.86 -23.04
CA ASP A 80 15.22 10.84 -22.31
C ASP A 80 15.14 11.42 -20.88
N LEU A 81 13.96 11.36 -20.26
CA LEU A 81 13.75 11.76 -18.87
C LEU A 81 14.19 10.62 -17.96
N LEU A 82 15.42 10.73 -17.43
CA LEU A 82 15.94 9.84 -16.40
C LEU A 82 15.20 10.07 -15.08
N LEU A 83 14.13 9.31 -14.84
CA LEU A 83 13.40 9.32 -13.57
C LEU A 83 14.10 8.39 -12.58
N SER A 84 14.37 8.92 -11.39
CA SER A 84 14.81 8.13 -10.24
C SER A 84 13.69 7.19 -9.76
N ASP A 85 14.06 6.11 -9.05
CA ASP A 85 13.10 5.18 -8.42
C ASP A 85 12.11 5.91 -7.50
N SER A 86 12.52 7.03 -6.90
CA SER A 86 11.68 7.87 -6.06
C SER A 86 10.57 8.59 -6.84
N GLU A 87 10.85 8.99 -8.08
CA GLU A 87 9.88 9.66 -8.96
C GLU A 87 8.91 8.65 -9.56
N ILE A 88 9.39 7.43 -9.85
CA ILE A 88 8.54 6.29 -10.23
C ILE A 88 7.54 5.96 -9.11
N SER A 89 7.98 5.95 -7.84
CA SER A 89 7.08 5.77 -6.70
C SER A 89 6.04 6.90 -6.61
N GLY A 90 6.42 8.14 -6.90
CA GLY A 90 5.49 9.27 -6.91
C GLY A 90 4.39 9.17 -7.97
N ILE A 91 4.63 8.48 -9.09
CA ILE A 91 3.60 8.20 -10.11
C ILE A 91 2.51 7.29 -9.54
N ALA A 92 2.89 6.27 -8.77
CA ALA A 92 1.92 5.39 -8.10
C ALA A 92 1.03 6.18 -7.13
N ASP A 93 1.60 7.15 -6.41
CA ASP A 93 0.84 8.03 -5.50
C ASP A 93 -0.17 8.92 -6.27
N VAL A 94 0.18 9.41 -7.45
CA VAL A 94 -0.75 10.19 -8.30
C VAL A 94 -1.89 9.31 -8.81
N VAL A 95 -1.57 8.11 -9.31
CA VAL A 95 -2.55 7.18 -9.91
C VAL A 95 -3.50 6.60 -8.86
N THR A 96 -3.04 6.47 -7.62
CA THR A 96 -3.88 6.07 -6.47
C THR A 96 -4.69 7.22 -5.88
N GLY A 97 -4.43 8.47 -6.30
CA GLY A 97 -5.07 9.67 -5.75
C GLY A 97 -4.54 10.08 -4.38
N THR A 98 -3.39 9.53 -3.96
CA THR A 98 -2.73 9.83 -2.69
C THR A 98 -2.08 11.22 -2.71
N ILE A 99 -1.58 11.65 -3.88
CA ILE A 99 -1.10 13.02 -4.11
C ILE A 99 -1.75 13.61 -5.36
N SER A 100 -1.92 14.93 -5.35
CA SER A 100 -2.40 15.63 -6.54
C SER A 100 -1.33 15.67 -7.64
N ARG A 101 -1.78 15.83 -8.90
CA ARG A 101 -0.86 16.00 -10.04
C ARG A 101 0.02 17.24 -9.85
N GLU A 102 -0.55 18.32 -9.34
CA GLU A 102 0.14 19.59 -9.10
C GLU A 102 1.25 19.41 -8.05
N GLU A 103 0.96 18.65 -6.99
CA GLU A 103 1.93 18.34 -5.95
C GLU A 103 3.08 17.46 -6.46
N PHE A 104 2.78 16.47 -7.30
CA PHE A 104 3.79 15.65 -7.95
C PHE A 104 4.69 16.49 -8.88
N GLN A 105 4.10 17.37 -9.70
CA GLN A 105 4.86 18.26 -10.58
C GLN A 105 5.77 19.23 -9.80
N ARG A 106 5.33 19.71 -8.64
CA ARG A 106 6.16 20.52 -7.73
C ARG A 106 7.36 19.70 -7.22
N LYS A 107 7.14 18.46 -6.76
CA LYS A 107 8.22 17.57 -6.30
C LYS A 107 9.26 17.28 -7.39
N LEU A 108 8.81 17.02 -8.62
CA LEU A 108 9.71 16.89 -9.76
C LEU A 108 10.57 18.15 -9.92
N LYS A 109 9.93 19.32 -10.03
CA LYS A 109 10.66 20.60 -10.20
C LYS A 109 11.67 20.88 -9.08
N GLU A 110 11.32 20.55 -7.84
CA GLU A 110 12.21 20.70 -6.68
C GLU A 110 13.42 19.77 -6.76
N ASN A 111 13.22 18.51 -7.17
CA ASN A 111 14.31 17.54 -7.35
C ASN A 111 15.21 17.92 -8.53
N TYR A 112 14.64 18.29 -9.68
CA TYR A 112 15.40 18.82 -10.82
C TYR A 112 16.20 20.08 -10.48
N SER A 113 15.65 20.97 -9.63
CA SER A 113 16.36 22.17 -9.18
C SER A 113 17.48 21.87 -8.20
N ARG A 114 17.40 20.76 -7.46
CA ARG A 114 18.43 20.31 -6.51
C ARG A 114 19.57 19.55 -7.18
N ASP A 115 19.29 18.78 -8.24
CA ASP A 115 20.27 17.89 -8.87
C ASP A 115 21.17 18.53 -9.93
N GLY A 116 20.90 19.77 -10.35
CA GLY A 116 21.87 20.67 -10.99
C GLY A 116 22.92 20.02 -11.90
N LYS A 117 22.51 19.19 -12.87
CA LYS A 117 23.34 18.55 -13.93
C LYS A 117 22.38 17.83 -14.89
N HIS A 118 22.36 18.00 -16.22
CA HIS A 118 23.39 18.39 -17.17
C HIS A 118 22.79 19.22 -18.32
N ARG A 119 23.48 20.31 -18.69
CA ARG A 119 23.55 20.77 -20.07
C ARG A 119 24.36 19.78 -20.89
#